data_AF-A0A1M6QYE7-F1
#
_entry.id   AF-A0A1M6QYE7-F1
#
_cell.length_a   1.000
_cell.length_b   1.000
_cell.length_c   1.000
_cell.angle_alpha   90.00
_cell.angle_beta   90.00
_cell.angle_gamma   90.00
#
_symmetry.space_group_name_H-M   'P 1'
#
loop_
_entity.id
_entity.type
_entity.pdbx_description
1 polymer ?
#
loop_
_entity_poly.entity_id
_entity_poly.type
_entity_poly.pdbx_seq_one_letter_code
_entity_poly.pdbx_strand_id
1 'polypeptide(L)'
;MANWCNNTVVFNGHPKAIEQINRIFKSMADSQRIEDVGQLPDFLQDSEGDYFFNIEQYEGLTNEFHYETKYTPNTETVKRIAEHFKVDFTLEYEELGCKEYGKAIFEDGVLTNISLDQQDIDSFTLDEATDTYHFEGKEYDSECEILETLLERKIENHFNKIKI
;
A
#
# COMPACT_ATOMS: atom_id res chain seq x y z
N MET A 1 13.54 -1.00 -16.99
CA MET A 1 12.18 -1.46 -16.65
C MET A 1 11.76 -0.65 -15.44
N ALA A 2 10.50 -0.24 -15.34
CA ALA A 2 10.01 0.33 -14.09
C ALA A 2 9.91 -0.80 -13.08
N ASN A 3 10.28 -0.55 -11.83
CA ASN A 3 9.86 -1.41 -10.75
C ASN A 3 8.39 -1.11 -10.43
N TRP A 4 7.65 -2.15 -10.05
CA TRP A 4 6.23 -2.06 -9.73
C TRP A 4 6.05 -2.14 -8.22
N CYS A 5 5.49 -1.09 -7.64
CA CYS A 5 5.12 -1.07 -6.24
C CYS A 5 3.75 -1.72 -6.11
N ASN A 6 3.68 -2.83 -5.36
CA ASN A 6 2.42 -3.49 -5.01
C ASN A 6 1.72 -2.67 -3.96
N ASN A 7 0.41 -2.51 -4.10
CA ASN A 7 -0.41 -1.71 -3.21
C ASN A 7 -1.68 -2.49 -2.87
N THR A 8 -2.01 -2.58 -1.58
CA THR A 8 -3.28 -3.12 -1.07
C THR A 8 -3.98 -2.04 -0.27
N VAL A 9 -5.08 -1.51 -0.80
CA VAL A 9 -5.89 -0.48 -0.12
C VAL A 9 -7.17 -1.08 0.43
N VAL A 10 -7.46 -0.79 1.69
CA VAL A 10 -8.72 -1.10 2.37
C VAL A 10 -9.39 0.21 2.77
N PHE A 11 -10.57 0.48 2.20
CA PHE A 11 -11.38 1.64 2.59
C PHE A 11 -12.34 1.28 3.73
N ASN A 12 -12.58 2.23 4.63
CA ASN A 12 -13.52 2.07 5.73
C ASN A 12 -14.45 3.28 5.85
N GLY A 13 -15.75 3.05 5.99
CA GLY A 13 -16.73 4.12 6.11
C GLY A 13 -18.14 3.69 5.77
N HIS A 14 -18.99 4.65 5.40
CA HIS A 14 -20.40 4.38 5.15
C HIS A 14 -20.57 3.40 3.96
N PRO A 15 -21.42 2.33 4.05
CA PRO A 15 -21.53 1.32 3.01
C PRO A 15 -21.83 1.84 1.60
N LYS A 16 -22.65 2.90 1.50
CA LYS A 16 -22.91 3.58 0.21
C LYS A 16 -21.67 4.20 -0.43
N ALA A 17 -20.75 4.74 0.38
CA ALA A 17 -19.50 5.32 -0.13
C ALA A 17 -18.57 4.20 -0.62
N ILE A 18 -18.47 3.10 0.14
CA ILE A 18 -17.73 1.90 -0.28
C ILE A 18 -18.29 1.33 -1.59
N GLU A 19 -19.61 1.27 -1.75
CA GLU A 19 -20.24 0.84 -3.01
C GLU A 19 -19.87 1.75 -4.19
N GLN A 20 -19.80 3.07 -3.98
CA GLN A 20 -19.37 4.01 -5.02
C GLN A 20 -17.90 3.82 -5.39
N ILE A 21 -17.02 3.66 -4.40
CA ILE A 21 -15.59 3.37 -4.63
C ILE A 21 -15.43 2.06 -5.41
N ASN A 22 -16.17 1.01 -5.03
CA ASN A 22 -16.14 -0.27 -5.71
C ASN A 22 -16.52 -0.16 -7.20
N ARG A 23 -17.54 0.63 -7.53
CA ARG A 23 -17.92 0.89 -8.93
C ARG A 23 -16.82 1.60 -9.72
N ILE A 24 -16.12 2.55 -9.11
CA ILE A 24 -15.03 3.28 -9.75
C ILE A 24 -13.84 2.36 -10.01
N PHE A 25 -13.37 1.60 -9.01
CA PHE A 25 -12.26 0.67 -9.18
C PHE A 25 -12.57 -0.42 -10.21
N LYS A 26 -13.81 -0.93 -10.25
CA LYS A 26 -14.24 -1.87 -11.31
C LYS A 26 -14.21 -1.23 -12.70
N SER A 27 -14.73 0.00 -12.82
CA SER A 27 -14.69 0.74 -14.08
C SER A 27 -13.26 0.97 -14.55
N MET A 28 -12.35 1.36 -13.64
CA MET A 28 -10.93 1.53 -13.96
C MET A 28 -10.30 0.20 -14.38
N ALA A 29 -10.55 -0.90 -13.66
CA ALA A 29 -10.03 -2.22 -14.02
C ALA A 29 -10.51 -2.67 -15.42
N ASP A 30 -11.77 -2.40 -15.76
CA ASP A 30 -12.32 -2.71 -17.09
C ASP A 30 -11.70 -1.82 -18.19
N SER A 31 -11.55 -0.51 -17.96
CA SER A 31 -10.88 0.41 -18.89
C SER A 31 -9.43 0.01 -19.14
N GLN A 32 -8.67 -0.32 -18.09
CA GLN A 32 -7.29 -0.77 -18.22
C GLN A 32 -7.16 -2.00 -19.13
N ARG A 33 -8.05 -2.98 -19.01
CA ARG A 33 -8.03 -4.20 -19.86
C ARG A 33 -8.26 -3.91 -21.34
N ILE A 34 -8.95 -2.80 -21.65
CA ILE A 34 -9.27 -2.40 -23.02
C ILE A 34 -8.15 -1.53 -23.58
N GLU A 35 -7.65 -0.59 -22.78
CA GLU A 35 -6.75 0.48 -23.22
C GLU A 35 -5.26 0.16 -23.01
N ASP A 36 -4.95 -0.80 -22.14
CA ASP A 36 -3.59 -1.20 -21.75
C ASP A 36 -2.75 -0.04 -21.19
N VAL A 37 -3.41 0.87 -20.46
CA VAL A 37 -2.79 2.02 -19.79
C VAL A 37 -3.30 2.16 -18.36
N GLY A 38 -2.47 2.75 -17.51
CA GLY A 38 -2.83 3.04 -16.13
C GLY A 38 -4.02 3.99 -16.04
N GLN A 39 -4.80 3.86 -14.98
CA GLN A 39 -6.09 4.52 -14.83
C GLN A 39 -6.09 5.48 -13.64
N LEU A 40 -6.95 6.48 -13.72
CA LEU A 40 -7.25 7.39 -12.62
C LEU A 40 -8.77 7.62 -12.57
N PRO A 41 -9.35 7.86 -11.37
CA PRO A 41 -10.74 8.28 -11.28
C PRO A 41 -10.97 9.62 -12.00
N ASP A 42 -12.04 9.74 -12.78
CA ASP A 42 -12.37 10.95 -13.59
C ASP A 42 -12.41 12.27 -12.81
N PHE A 43 -12.67 12.21 -11.51
CA PHE A 43 -12.73 13.39 -10.64
C PHE A 43 -11.35 13.85 -10.14
N LEU A 44 -10.29 13.07 -10.37
CA LEU A 44 -8.91 13.47 -10.11
C LEU A 44 -8.30 14.03 -11.39
N GLN A 45 -7.61 15.15 -11.27
CA GLN A 45 -6.76 15.64 -12.34
C GLN A 45 -5.47 14.82 -12.35
N ASP A 46 -4.91 14.59 -13.53
CA ASP A 46 -3.58 13.98 -13.66
C ASP A 46 -2.58 14.79 -12.84
N SER A 47 -2.14 14.21 -11.73
CA SER A 47 -1.05 14.74 -10.93
C SER A 47 0.06 13.70 -10.93
N GLU A 48 1.08 13.97 -11.73
CA GLU A 48 2.43 13.40 -11.62
C GLU A 48 2.59 11.89 -11.83
N GLY A 49 1.62 11.21 -12.47
CA GLY A 49 1.82 9.83 -12.88
C GLY A 49 1.44 8.74 -11.86
N ASP A 50 0.65 9.11 -10.85
CA ASP A 50 0.09 8.24 -9.79
C ASP A 50 -1.00 7.26 -10.25
N TYR A 51 -0.92 6.80 -11.49
CA TYR A 51 -1.89 5.92 -12.12
C TYR A 51 -1.94 4.55 -11.43
N PHE A 52 -3.13 3.99 -11.36
CA PHE A 52 -3.37 2.62 -10.92
C PHE A 52 -3.15 1.67 -12.11
N PHE A 53 -2.34 0.64 -11.91
CA PHE A 53 -2.09 -0.45 -12.86
C PHE A 53 -2.48 -1.79 -12.25
N ASN A 54 -2.69 -2.82 -13.07
CA ASN A 54 -2.98 -4.20 -12.64
C ASN A 54 -4.01 -4.28 -11.51
N ILE A 55 -5.11 -3.52 -11.66
CA ILE A 55 -6.15 -3.40 -10.64
C ILE A 55 -6.93 -4.72 -10.52
N GLU A 56 -6.94 -5.27 -9.31
CA GLU A 56 -7.63 -6.50 -8.95
C GLU A 56 -8.45 -6.33 -7.66
N GLN A 57 -9.54 -7.09 -7.58
CA GLN A 57 -10.33 -7.26 -6.37
C GLN A 57 -10.73 -8.73 -6.27
N TYR A 58 -10.33 -9.39 -5.18
CA TYR A 58 -10.66 -10.79 -4.97
C TYR A 58 -12.14 -11.01 -4.65
N GLU A 59 -12.66 -12.18 -5.01
CA GLU A 59 -14.05 -12.53 -4.77
C GLU A 59 -14.40 -12.47 -3.27
N GLY A 60 -15.51 -11.82 -2.95
CA GLY A 60 -15.99 -11.66 -1.57
C GLY A 60 -15.45 -10.42 -0.86
N LEU A 61 -14.42 -9.76 -1.39
CA LEU A 61 -13.94 -8.47 -0.88
C LEU A 61 -14.75 -7.32 -1.50
N THR A 62 -15.15 -6.36 -0.68
CA THR A 62 -15.98 -5.22 -1.13
C THR A 62 -15.29 -3.87 -1.01
N ASN A 63 -14.37 -3.76 -0.06
CA ASN A 63 -13.67 -2.54 0.31
C ASN A 63 -12.14 -2.64 0.17
N GLU A 64 -11.63 -3.77 -0.30
CA GLU A 64 -10.21 -4.03 -0.53
C GLU A 64 -9.92 -4.12 -2.03
N PHE A 65 -8.81 -3.51 -2.45
CA PHE A 65 -8.35 -3.47 -3.83
C PHE A 65 -6.83 -3.62 -3.87
N HIS A 66 -6.35 -4.40 -4.83
CA HIS A 66 -4.93 -4.61 -5.10
C HIS A 66 -4.59 -3.96 -6.43
N TYR A 67 -3.45 -3.31 -6.52
CA TYR A 67 -2.99 -2.65 -7.74
C TYR A 67 -1.49 -2.40 -7.67
N GLU A 68 -0.93 -1.98 -8.80
CA GLU A 68 0.45 -1.58 -8.93
C GLU A 68 0.57 -0.09 -9.25
N THR A 69 1.67 0.50 -8.81
CA THR A 69 2.12 1.84 -9.19
C THR A 69 3.58 1.77 -9.63
N LYS A 70 4.08 2.79 -10.32
CA LYS A 70 5.49 2.81 -10.73
C LYS A 70 6.36 3.34 -9.60
N TYR A 71 7.34 2.56 -9.18
CA TYR A 71 8.38 2.87 -8.18
C TYR A 71 7.92 3.13 -6.74
N THR A 72 6.85 3.90 -6.52
CA THR A 72 6.44 4.38 -5.19
C THR A 72 4.92 4.35 -5.03
N PRO A 73 4.39 4.19 -3.80
CA PRO A 73 2.95 4.19 -3.56
C PRO A 73 2.30 5.54 -3.85
N ASN A 74 1.06 5.53 -4.36
CA ASN A 74 0.30 6.75 -4.68
C ASN A 74 -0.56 7.25 -3.50
N THR A 75 0.06 7.37 -2.31
CA THR A 75 -0.62 7.68 -1.03
C THR A 75 -1.50 8.94 -1.09
N GLU A 76 -1.05 10.01 -1.75
CA GLU A 76 -1.81 11.26 -1.90
C GLU A 76 -3.02 11.10 -2.82
N THR A 77 -2.89 10.29 -3.88
CA THR A 77 -3.99 9.97 -4.79
C THR A 77 -5.08 9.18 -4.06
N VAL A 78 -4.70 8.17 -3.27
CA VAL A 78 -5.65 7.41 -2.43
C VAL A 78 -6.30 8.31 -1.38
N LYS A 79 -5.54 9.23 -0.76
CA LYS A 79 -6.09 10.24 0.15
C LYS A 79 -7.17 11.10 -0.50
N ARG A 80 -6.96 11.59 -1.73
CA ARG A 80 -7.97 12.39 -2.42
C ARG A 80 -9.25 11.60 -2.73
N ILE A 81 -9.13 10.30 -3.04
CA ILE A 81 -10.29 9.40 -3.16
C ILE A 81 -11.02 9.33 -1.81
N ALA A 82 -10.29 9.12 -0.72
CA ALA A 82 -10.84 9.01 0.61
C ALA A 82 -11.56 10.29 1.05
N GLU A 83 -10.95 11.47 0.81
CA GLU A 83 -11.54 12.79 1.07
C GLU A 83 -12.81 13.02 0.23
N HIS A 84 -12.81 12.62 -1.04
CA HIS A 84 -13.98 12.76 -1.92
C HIS A 84 -15.19 11.97 -1.39
N PHE A 85 -14.96 10.73 -0.95
CA PHE A 85 -16.01 9.83 -0.47
C PHE A 85 -16.29 9.92 1.03
N LYS A 86 -15.48 10.70 1.77
CA LYS A 86 -15.54 10.85 3.24
C LYS A 86 -15.41 9.50 3.93
N VAL A 87 -14.36 8.77 3.57
CA VAL A 87 -13.99 7.48 4.13
C VAL A 87 -12.56 7.55 4.67
N ASP A 88 -12.23 6.60 5.52
CA ASP A 88 -10.88 6.32 5.98
C ASP A 88 -10.25 5.25 5.09
N PHE A 89 -8.92 5.08 5.17
CA PHE A 89 -8.27 3.93 4.53
C PHE A 89 -7.00 3.48 5.25
N THR A 90 -6.64 2.22 5.01
CA THR A 90 -5.27 1.72 5.18
C THR A 90 -4.74 1.28 3.83
N LEU A 91 -3.50 1.65 3.52
CA LEU A 91 -2.79 1.29 2.30
C LEU A 91 -1.47 0.65 2.69
N GLU A 92 -1.32 -0.63 2.43
CA GLU A 92 -0.06 -1.36 2.54
C GLU A 92 0.63 -1.35 1.18
N TYR A 93 1.94 -1.14 1.17
CA TYR A 93 2.70 -1.05 -0.06
C TYR A 93 4.10 -1.66 0.08
N GLU A 94 4.57 -2.25 -1.02
CA GLU A 94 5.91 -2.80 -1.11
C GLU A 94 6.51 -2.63 -2.52
N GLU A 95 7.78 -2.25 -2.57
CA GLU A 95 8.67 -2.26 -3.72
C GLU A 95 10.10 -2.42 -3.20
N LEU A 96 10.53 -3.68 -3.05
CA LEU A 96 11.81 -4.02 -2.43
C LEU A 96 13.01 -3.49 -3.23
N GLY A 97 12.88 -3.30 -4.55
CA GLY A 97 13.92 -2.73 -5.39
C GLY A 97 14.23 -1.25 -5.10
N CYS A 98 13.22 -0.49 -4.69
CA CYS A 98 13.28 0.92 -4.31
C CYS A 98 13.31 1.11 -2.79
N LYS A 99 13.30 0.02 -2.01
CA LYS A 99 13.25 0.04 -0.54
C LYS A 99 12.00 0.73 0.01
N GLU A 100 10.90 0.62 -0.72
CA GLU A 100 9.59 1.04 -0.26
C GLU A 100 8.94 -0.17 0.41
N TYR A 101 8.71 -0.11 1.71
CA TYR A 101 7.92 -1.10 2.43
C TYR A 101 7.23 -0.39 3.58
N GLY A 102 5.90 -0.30 3.56
CA GLY A 102 5.22 0.56 4.52
C GLY A 102 3.71 0.49 4.49
N LYS A 103 3.14 1.34 5.35
CA LYS A 103 1.70 1.49 5.52
C LYS A 103 1.33 2.95 5.67
N ALA A 104 0.40 3.39 4.84
CA ALA A 104 -0.28 4.67 4.99
C ALA A 104 -1.66 4.45 5.63
N ILE A 105 -1.96 5.26 6.64
CA ILE A 105 -3.24 5.25 7.37
C ILE A 105 -3.82 6.64 7.27
N PHE A 106 -5.06 6.73 6.79
CA PHE A 106 -5.83 7.96 6.77
C PHE A 106 -7.06 7.79 7.63
N GLU A 107 -7.10 8.51 8.74
CA GLU A 107 -8.17 8.48 9.73
C GLU A 107 -8.40 9.89 10.25
N ASP A 108 -9.66 10.28 10.45
CA ASP A 108 -10.05 11.60 10.96
C ASP A 108 -9.45 12.78 10.17
N GLY A 109 -9.25 12.59 8.86
CA GLY A 109 -8.70 13.62 7.97
C GLY A 109 -7.17 13.77 8.03
N VAL A 110 -6.47 12.90 8.75
CA VAL A 110 -5.01 12.94 8.92
C VAL A 110 -4.38 11.74 8.21
N LEU A 111 -3.47 12.03 7.27
CA LEU A 111 -2.64 11.00 6.63
C LEU A 111 -1.37 10.78 7.44
N THR A 112 -1.16 9.55 7.90
CA THR A 112 0.05 9.08 8.55
C THR A 112 0.69 8.03 7.68
N ASN A 113 1.87 8.31 7.13
CA ASN A 113 2.63 7.35 6.32
C ASN A 113 3.86 6.86 7.10
N ILE A 114 3.98 5.55 7.26
CA ILE A 114 5.07 4.90 8.00
C ILE A 114 5.69 3.85 7.09
N SER A 115 6.96 4.04 6.73
CA SER A 115 7.76 3.06 5.99
C SER A 115 8.98 2.61 6.79
N LEU A 116 9.48 1.43 6.46
CA LEU A 116 10.79 0.97 6.87
C LEU A 116 11.86 1.85 6.23
N ASP A 117 12.86 2.21 7.01
CA ASP A 117 14.03 2.94 6.52
C ASP A 117 15.25 2.01 6.43
N GLN A 118 16.37 2.55 5.94
CA GLN A 118 17.59 1.77 5.77
C GLN A 118 18.06 1.10 7.08
N GLN A 119 17.86 1.75 8.23
CA GLN A 119 18.28 1.18 9.52
C GLN A 119 17.43 -0.04 9.89
N ASP A 120 16.14 -0.03 9.55
CA ASP A 120 15.28 -1.19 9.74
C ASP A 120 15.74 -2.36 8.85
N ILE A 121 16.06 -2.08 7.58
CA ILE A 121 16.52 -3.11 6.63
C ILE A 121 17.89 -3.68 7.02
N ASP A 122 18.79 -2.84 7.53
CA ASP A 122 20.13 -3.27 8.00
C ASP A 122 20.08 -4.13 9.28
N SER A 123 18.90 -4.33 9.88
CA SER A 123 18.73 -5.11 11.12
C SER A 123 18.71 -6.62 10.94
N PHE A 124 18.62 -7.10 9.69
CA PHE A 124 18.65 -8.52 9.33
C PHE A 124 19.62 -8.77 8.17
N THR A 125 20.04 -10.03 8.00
CA THR A 125 21.03 -10.40 6.98
C THR A 125 20.68 -11.72 6.32
N LEU A 126 20.94 -11.84 5.01
CA LEU A 126 20.88 -13.10 4.28
C LEU A 126 22.18 -13.89 4.48
N ASP A 127 22.08 -15.15 4.88
CA ASP A 127 23.16 -16.13 4.75
C ASP A 127 23.08 -16.75 3.35
N GLU A 128 23.96 -16.30 2.45
CA GLU A 128 24.02 -16.77 1.06
C GLU A 128 24.35 -18.27 0.93
N ALA A 129 24.95 -18.90 1.96
CA ALA A 129 25.31 -20.31 1.91
C ALA A 129 24.12 -21.23 2.17
N THR A 130 23.19 -20.81 3.04
CA THR A 130 21.99 -21.56 3.40
C THR A 130 20.72 -21.03 2.74
N ASP A 131 20.78 -19.86 2.10
CA ASP A 131 19.64 -19.15 1.52
C ASP A 131 18.57 -18.83 2.58
N THR A 132 19.01 -18.45 3.79
CA THR A 132 18.16 -18.14 4.94
C THR A 132 18.43 -16.76 5.50
N TYR A 133 17.39 -16.07 5.96
CA TYR A 133 17.49 -14.77 6.60
C TYR A 133 17.66 -14.91 8.11
N HIS A 134 18.52 -14.08 8.70
CA HIS A 134 18.79 -14.05 10.13
C HIS A 134 18.33 -12.72 10.74
N PHE A 135 17.46 -12.81 11.75
CA PHE A 135 16.94 -11.67 12.49
C PHE A 135 16.72 -12.05 13.97
N GLU A 136 17.21 -11.24 14.90
CA GLU A 136 17.05 -11.45 16.36
C GLU A 136 17.42 -12.86 16.86
N GLY A 137 18.42 -13.49 16.23
CA GLY A 137 18.90 -14.84 16.57
C GLY A 137 18.00 -15.98 16.09
N LYS A 138 17.07 -15.71 15.18
CA LYS A 138 16.24 -16.71 14.50
C LYS A 138 16.54 -16.75 13.00
N GLU A 139 16.22 -17.89 12.39
CA GLU A 139 16.30 -18.13 10.95
C GLU A 139 14.90 -18.04 10.33
N TYR A 140 14.83 -17.48 9.13
CA TYR A 140 13.61 -17.28 8.35
C TYR A 140 13.85 -17.68 6.90
N ASP A 141 12.85 -18.30 6.27
CA ASP A 141 12.92 -18.71 4.86
C ASP A 141 12.68 -17.53 3.89
N SER A 142 12.15 -16.40 4.40
CA SER A 142 11.85 -15.20 3.61
C SER A 142 12.04 -13.94 4.45
N GLU A 143 12.49 -12.84 3.82
CA GLU A 143 12.55 -11.53 4.45
C GLU A 143 11.17 -10.92 4.73
N CYS A 144 10.11 -11.37 4.03
CA CYS A 144 8.75 -10.84 4.19
C CYS A 144 8.28 -10.85 5.66
N GLU A 145 8.47 -11.97 6.37
CA GLU A 145 8.07 -12.10 7.78
C GLU A 145 8.82 -11.12 8.71
N ILE A 146 10.09 -10.84 8.37
CA ILE A 146 10.92 -9.89 9.11
C ILE A 146 10.46 -8.46 8.84
N LEU A 147 10.20 -8.11 7.57
CA LEU A 147 9.71 -6.80 7.16
C LEU A 147 8.35 -6.48 7.79
N GLU A 148 7.41 -7.44 7.77
CA GLU A 148 6.12 -7.33 8.45
C GLU A 148 6.31 -7.04 9.95
N THR A 149 7.15 -7.85 10.61
CA THR A 149 7.45 -7.69 12.05
C THR A 149 8.05 -6.31 12.37
N LEU A 150 8.99 -5.83 11.55
CA LEU A 150 9.63 -4.53 11.73
C LEU A 150 8.62 -3.39 11.55
N LEU A 151 7.77 -3.48 10.52
CA LEU A 151 6.80 -2.45 10.20
C LEU A 151 5.73 -2.35 11.29
N GLU A 152 5.21 -3.49 11.76
CA GLU A 152 4.26 -3.55 12.88
C GLU A 152 4.83 -2.86 14.13
N ARG A 153 6.07 -3.18 14.53
CA ARG A 153 6.74 -2.55 15.66
C ARG A 153 6.91 -1.04 15.46
N LYS A 154 7.25 -0.59 14.25
CA LYS A 154 7.42 0.83 13.94
C LYS A 154 6.11 1.59 14.04
N ILE A 155 5.02 1.00 13.55
CA ILE A 155 3.65 1.50 13.65
C ILE A 155 3.21 1.59 15.12
N GLU A 156 3.36 0.52 15.91
CA GLU A 156 3.01 0.50 17.33
C GLU A 156 3.78 1.59 18.10
N ASN A 157 5.08 1.71 17.86
CA ASN A 157 5.91 2.74 18.48
C ASN A 157 5.48 4.16 18.10
N HIS A 158 5.05 4.39 16.85
CA HIS A 158 4.54 5.68 16.41
C HIS A 158 3.28 6.08 17.20
N PHE A 159 2.29 5.19 17.26
CA PHE A 159 1.02 5.46 17.95
C PHE A 159 1.14 5.47 19.48
N ASN A 160 2.09 4.72 20.06
CA ASN A 160 2.36 4.79 21.49
C ASN A 160 3.01 6.11 21.89
N LYS A 161 3.88 6.70 21.05
CA LYS A 161 4.47 8.02 21.30
C LYS A 161 3.46 9.17 21.25
N ILE A 162 2.41 9.05 20.43
CA ILE A 162 1.35 10.07 20.33
C ILE A 162 0.44 10.08 21.57
N LYS A 163 0.31 8.95 22.27
CA LYS A 163 -0.54 8.80 23.47
C LYS A 163 0.09 9.34 24.77
N ILE A 164 1.34 9.82 24.73
CA ILE A 164 2.11 10.35 25.88
C ILE A 164 2.11 11.87 25.81
#